data_AF-A0A9E3XFP3-F1
#
_entry.id   AF-A0A9E3XFP3-F1
#
_cell.length_a   1.000
_cell.length_b   1.000
_cell.length_c   1.000
_cell.angle_alpha   90.00
_cell.angle_beta   90.00
_cell.angle_gamma   90.00
#
_symmetry.space_group_name_H-M   'P 1'
#
loop_
_entity.id
_entity.type
_entity.pdbx_description
1 polymer ?
#
loop_
_entity_poly.entity_id
_entity_poly.type
_entity_poly.pdbx_seq_one_letter_code
_entity_poly.pdbx_strand_id
1 'polypeptide(L)'
;MLNHPYNKLPQQRRRLFLIVAIVLTLAVEGYLIILNSALSGPYAPGGIVAFELAKTAPAAEAILHNWGNAGIDTARRSLQWDFLFLLLYPLAISLACARVAEQWTG
;
A
#
# COMPACT_ATOMS: atom_id res chain seq x y z
N MET A 1 9.81 22.32 -22.06
CA MET A 1 9.13 21.02 -21.76
C MET A 1 9.98 20.27 -20.76
N LEU A 2 9.42 19.90 -19.60
CA LEU A 2 10.13 19.07 -18.62
C LEU A 2 10.36 17.66 -19.22
N ASN A 3 11.61 17.22 -19.26
CA ASN A 3 11.94 15.87 -19.72
C ASN A 3 11.73 14.87 -18.58
N HIS A 4 10.74 13.99 -18.73
CA HIS A 4 10.48 12.90 -17.80
C HIS A 4 10.26 11.56 -18.56
N PRO A 5 10.45 10.39 -17.90
CA PRO A 5 10.36 9.09 -18.56
C PRO A 5 9.03 8.84 -19.29
N TYR A 6 7.93 9.39 -18.77
CA TYR A 6 6.60 9.26 -19.39
C TYR A 6 6.43 10.02 -20.70
N ASN A 7 7.39 10.85 -21.13
CA ASN A 7 7.32 11.55 -22.42
C ASN A 7 7.27 10.61 -23.63
N LYS A 8 7.73 9.37 -23.47
CA LYS A 8 7.66 8.32 -24.49
C LYS A 8 6.26 7.70 -24.64
N LEU A 9 5.36 7.91 -23.67
CA LEU A 9 4.00 7.38 -23.72
C LEU A 9 3.06 8.32 -24.50
N PRO A 10 2.15 7.81 -25.34
CA PRO A 10 1.14 8.63 -26.01
C PRO A 10 0.28 9.38 -24.98
N GLN A 11 0.04 10.68 -25.20
CA GLN A 11 -0.66 11.56 -24.25
C GLN A 11 -2.07 11.04 -23.87
N GLN A 12 -2.81 10.48 -24.83
CA GLN A 12 -4.13 9.85 -24.60
C GLN A 12 -4.04 8.65 -23.64
N ARG A 13 -2.95 7.88 -23.69
CA ARG A 13 -2.75 6.70 -22.82
C ARG A 13 -2.26 7.08 -21.42
N ARG A 14 -1.58 8.22 -21.24
CA ARG A 14 -1.09 8.68 -19.92
C ARG A 14 -2.21 8.87 -18.91
N ARG A 15 -3.33 9.47 -19.32
CA ARG A 15 -4.51 9.66 -18.45
C ARG A 15 -5.10 8.32 -18.01
N LEU A 16 -5.20 7.37 -18.94
CA LEU A 16 -5.68 6.02 -18.63
C LEU A 16 -4.73 5.31 -17.64
N PHE A 17 -3.41 5.35 -17.89
CA PHE A 17 -2.42 4.76 -16.98
C PHE A 17 -2.49 5.35 -15.58
N LEU A 18 -2.64 6.68 -15.45
CA LEU A 18 -2.81 7.33 -14.16
C LEU A 18 -4.07 6.84 -13.45
N ILE A 19 -5.22 6.81 -14.14
CA ILE A 19 -6.49 6.34 -13.56
C ILE A 19 -6.37 4.89 -13.11
N VAL A 20 -5.82 4.02 -13.95
CA VAL A 20 -5.61 2.61 -13.63
C VAL A 20 -4.68 2.44 -12.42
N ALA A 21 -3.56 3.17 -12.37
CA ALA A 21 -2.64 3.11 -11.25
C ALA A 21 -3.29 3.57 -9.94
N ILE A 22 -4.09 4.65 -9.96
CA ILE A 22 -4.85 5.12 -8.79
C ILE A 22 -5.88 4.08 -8.36
N VAL A 23 -6.69 3.55 -9.28
CA VAL A 23 -7.72 2.56 -8.96
C VAL A 23 -7.12 1.30 -8.35
N LEU A 24 -6.03 0.79 -8.93
CA LEU A 24 -5.33 -0.38 -8.38
C LEU A 24 -4.73 -0.08 -7.01
N THR A 25 -4.12 1.09 -6.81
CA THR A 25 -3.58 1.50 -5.51
C THR A 25 -4.68 1.54 -4.45
N LEU A 26 -5.81 2.19 -4.74
CA LEU A 26 -6.94 2.29 -3.81
C LEU A 26 -7.59 0.92 -3.54
N ALA A 27 -7.65 0.04 -4.54
CA ALA A 27 -8.19 -1.31 -4.37
C ALA A 27 -7.30 -2.14 -3.44
N VAL A 28 -5.97 -2.09 -3.62
CA VAL A 28 -5.02 -2.80 -2.75
C VAL A 28 -5.03 -2.20 -1.33
N GLU A 29 -5.01 -0.88 -1.20
CA GLU A 29 -5.14 -0.18 0.09
C GLU A 29 -6.42 -0.61 0.82
N GLY A 30 -7.56 -0.60 0.12
CA GLY A 30 -8.84 -1.03 0.70
C GLY A 30 -8.81 -2.48 1.19
N TYR A 31 -8.14 -3.37 0.45
CA TYR A 31 -7.96 -4.76 0.87
C TYR A 31 -7.04 -4.88 2.09
N LEU A 32 -5.94 -4.13 2.14
CA LEU A 32 -5.02 -4.07 3.28
C LEU A 32 -5.72 -3.54 4.54
N ILE A 33 -6.59 -2.53 4.43
CA ILE A 33 -7.41 -2.02 5.53
C ILE A 33 -8.28 -3.13 6.11
N ILE A 34 -8.92 -3.94 5.26
CA ILE A 34 -9.74 -5.08 5.69
C ILE A 34 -8.88 -6.09 6.44
N LEU A 35 -7.74 -6.50 5.90
CA LEU A 35 -6.83 -7.43 6.58
C LEU A 35 -6.33 -6.89 7.92
N ASN A 36 -5.92 -5.62 7.98
CA ASN A 36 -5.46 -5.00 9.22
C ASN A 36 -6.58 -4.93 10.27
N SER A 37 -7.81 -4.60 9.87
CA SER A 37 -8.95 -4.59 10.78
C SER A 37 -9.23 -5.96 11.42
N ALA A 38 -8.96 -7.05 10.69
CA ALA A 38 -9.09 -8.41 11.22
C ALA A 38 -7.97 -8.78 12.21
N LEU A 39 -6.84 -8.05 12.19
CA LEU A 39 -5.74 -8.20 13.12
C LEU A 39 -5.87 -7.30 14.36
N SER A 40 -6.69 -6.25 14.27
CA SER A 40 -6.95 -5.35 15.38
C SER A 40 -7.81 -6.02 16.45
N GLY A 41 -7.42 -5.87 17.71
CA GLY A 41 -8.18 -6.40 18.84
C GLY A 41 -7.71 -5.88 20.19
N PRO A 42 -8.31 -6.32 21.31
CA PRO A 42 -7.98 -5.83 22.65
C PRO A 42 -6.49 -5.95 23.02
N TYR A 43 -5.83 -6.98 22.48
CA TYR A 43 -4.41 -7.26 22.74
C TYR A 43 -3.46 -6.70 21.67
N ALA A 44 -4.00 -6.20 20.56
CA ALA A 44 -3.25 -5.59 19.46
C ALA A 44 -4.12 -4.48 18.82
N PRO A 45 -4.35 -3.35 19.52
CA PRO A 45 -5.31 -2.33 19.06
C PRO A 45 -4.90 -1.66 17.74
N GLY A 46 -3.61 -1.71 17.39
CA GLY A 46 -3.08 -1.25 16.11
C GLY A 46 -2.95 -2.33 15.03
N GLY A 47 -3.47 -3.54 15.28
CA GLY A 47 -3.34 -4.66 14.35
C GLY A 47 -1.88 -4.96 14.04
N ILE A 48 -1.52 -5.00 12.75
CA ILE A 48 -0.16 -5.32 12.31
C ILE A 48 0.87 -4.33 12.86
N VAL A 49 0.51 -3.05 13.01
CA VAL A 49 1.40 -2.00 13.51
C VAL A 49 1.80 -2.26 14.98
N ALA A 50 0.91 -2.85 15.77
CA ALA A 50 1.24 -3.22 17.14
C ALA A 50 2.32 -4.31 17.20
N PHE A 51 2.32 -5.25 16.24
CA PHE A 51 3.35 -6.27 16.10
C PHE A 51 4.68 -5.69 15.64
N GLU A 52 4.68 -4.84 14.62
CA GLU A 52 5.88 -4.16 14.10
C GLU A 52 6.55 -3.28 15.15
N LEU A 53 5.76 -2.66 16.02
CA LEU A 53 6.22 -1.76 17.09
C LEU A 53 6.29 -2.44 18.46
N ALA A 54 6.28 -3.78 18.53
CA ALA A 54 6.33 -4.52 19.79
C ALA A 54 7.66 -4.34 20.56
N LYS A 55 8.73 -3.90 19.89
CA LYS A 55 10.08 -3.57 20.42
C LYS A 55 10.86 -4.70 21.09
N THR A 56 10.20 -5.77 21.54
CA THR A 56 10.83 -6.92 22.21
C THR A 56 10.23 -8.22 21.70
N ALA A 57 11.03 -9.29 21.69
CA ALA A 57 10.57 -10.61 21.26
C ALA A 57 9.39 -11.13 22.10
N PRO A 58 9.39 -11.03 23.46
CA PRO A 58 8.25 -11.50 24.25
C PRO A 58 6.94 -10.77 23.94
N ALA A 59 6.99 -9.46 23.64
CA ALA A 59 5.82 -8.70 23.27
C ALA A 59 5.28 -9.12 21.88
N ALA A 60 6.18 -9.37 20.93
CA ALA A 60 5.82 -9.85 19.60
C ALA A 60 5.20 -11.26 19.67
N GLU A 61 5.78 -12.16 20.46
CA GLU A 61 5.26 -13.52 20.70
C GLU A 61 3.87 -13.49 21.34
N ALA A 62 3.63 -12.61 22.30
CA ALA A 62 2.31 -12.44 22.91
C ALA A 62 1.25 -12.03 21.88
N ILE A 63 1.59 -11.13 20.94
CA ILE A 63 0.68 -10.73 19.85
C ILE A 63 0.40 -11.90 18.92
N LEU A 64 1.44 -12.63 18.48
CA LEU A 64 1.29 -13.80 17.62
C LEU A 64 0.43 -14.89 18.29
N HIS A 65 0.64 -15.13 19.57
CA HIS A 65 -0.15 -16.08 20.35
C HIS A 65 -1.63 -15.66 20.39
N ASN A 66 -1.92 -14.37 20.60
CA ASN A 66 -3.29 -13.86 20.64
C ASN A 66 -3.99 -13.90 19.27
N TRP A 67 -3.25 -13.70 18.18
CA TRP A 67 -3.77 -13.85 16.82
C TRP A 67 -4.05 -15.31 16.43
N GLY A 68 -3.28 -16.25 16.99
CA GLY A 68 -3.32 -17.66 16.61
C GLY A 68 -3.03 -17.87 15.12
N ASN A 69 -3.20 -19.09 14.64
CA ASN A 69 -2.84 -19.47 13.28
C ASN A 69 -3.59 -18.65 12.20
N ALA A 70 -4.88 -18.41 12.39
CA ALA A 70 -5.70 -17.67 11.44
C ALA A 70 -5.29 -16.19 11.32
N GLY A 71 -4.95 -15.54 12.44
CA GLY A 71 -4.43 -14.18 12.45
C GLY A 71 -3.03 -14.11 11.85
N ILE A 72 -2.16 -15.08 12.14
CA ILE A 72 -0.82 -15.18 11.53
C ILE A 72 -0.91 -15.33 10.00
N ASP A 73 -1.81 -16.17 9.49
CA ASP A 73 -2.03 -16.31 8.05
C ASP A 73 -2.59 -15.02 7.42
N THR A 74 -3.40 -14.27 8.17
CA THR A 74 -3.92 -12.96 7.76
C THR A 74 -2.81 -11.92 7.71
N ALA A 75 -1.93 -11.87 8.71
CA ALA A 75 -0.74 -11.02 8.72
C ALA A 75 0.20 -11.36 7.56
N ARG A 76 0.44 -12.65 7.28
CA ARG A 76 1.24 -13.09 6.14
C ARG A 76 0.64 -12.63 4.81
N ARG A 77 -0.68 -12.76 4.64
CA ARG A 77 -1.38 -12.24 3.45
C ARG A 77 -1.23 -10.74 3.33
N SER A 78 -1.42 -9.99 4.42
CA SER A 78 -1.24 -8.53 4.42
C SER A 78 0.15 -8.16 3.90
N LEU A 79 1.19 -8.78 4.46
CA LEU A 79 2.58 -8.54 4.07
C LEU A 79 2.85 -8.83 2.59
N GLN A 80 2.23 -9.86 2.03
CA GLN A 80 2.35 -10.16 0.59
C GLN A 80 1.72 -9.07 -0.28
N TRP A 81 0.58 -8.53 0.12
CA TRP A 81 -0.10 -7.45 -0.59
C TRP A 81 0.61 -6.10 -0.42
N ASP A 82 1.31 -5.88 0.69
CA ASP A 82 2.16 -4.70 0.89
C ASP A 82 3.25 -4.58 -0.19
N PHE A 83 3.83 -5.69 -0.66
CA PHE A 83 4.78 -5.67 -1.79
C PHE A 83 4.16 -5.16 -3.09
N LEU A 84 2.90 -5.51 -3.36
CA LEU A 84 2.21 -5.00 -4.53
C LEU A 84 1.87 -3.52 -4.37
N PHE A 85 1.41 -3.12 -3.19
CA PHE A 85 1.14 -1.73 -2.86
C PHE A 85 2.39 -0.86 -3.05
N LEU A 86 3.56 -1.33 -2.59
CA LEU A 86 4.85 -0.66 -2.69
C LEU A 86 5.27 -0.33 -4.14
N LEU A 87 4.73 -1.04 -5.13
CA LEU A 87 4.94 -0.73 -6.55
C LEU A 87 3.86 0.19 -7.13
N LEU A 88 2.60 0.00 -6.72
CA LEU A 88 1.46 0.71 -7.28
C LEU A 88 1.39 2.17 -6.80
N TYR A 89 1.54 2.41 -5.49
CA TYR A 89 1.37 3.76 -4.95
C TYR A 89 2.43 4.76 -5.45
N PRO A 90 3.73 4.42 -5.55
CA PRO A 90 4.72 5.38 -6.06
C PRO A 90 4.53 5.63 -7.54
N LEU A 91 4.10 4.61 -8.31
CA LEU A 91 3.76 4.75 -9.72
C LEU A 91 2.58 5.70 -9.92
N ALA A 92 1.54 5.60 -9.10
CA ALA A 92 0.40 6.50 -9.14
C ALA A 92 0.84 7.96 -8.82
N ILE A 93 1.64 8.14 -7.76
CA ILE A 93 2.18 9.45 -7.37
C ILE A 93 3.06 10.03 -8.46
N SER A 94 4.00 9.26 -9.02
CA SER A 94 4.93 9.75 -10.03
C SER A 94 4.23 10.17 -11.33
N LEU A 95 3.20 9.42 -11.75
CA LEU A 95 2.35 9.79 -12.88
C LEU A 95 1.53 11.05 -12.60
N ALA A 96 1.01 11.20 -11.37
CA ALA A 96 0.29 12.40 -10.95
C ALA A 96 1.21 13.64 -10.96
N CYS A 97 2.39 13.54 -10.37
CA CYS A 97 3.40 14.60 -10.38
C CYS A 97 3.79 15.01 -11.80
N ALA A 98 4.05 14.04 -12.68
CA ALA A 98 4.36 14.32 -14.09
C ALA A 98 3.20 15.08 -14.78
N ARG A 99 1.95 14.66 -14.55
CA ARG A 99 0.78 15.28 -15.17
C ARG A 99 0.55 16.71 -14.68
N VAL A 100 0.77 16.98 -13.39
CA VAL A 100 0.68 18.33 -12.81
C VAL A 100 1.79 19.22 -13.35
N ALA A 101 3.02 18.71 -13.44
CA ALA A 101 4.15 19.44 -13.99
C ALA A 101 3.96 19.84 -15.48
N GLU A 102 3.34 18.97 -16.28
CA GLU A 102 2.93 19.29 -17.65
C GLU A 102 1.90 20.44 -17.70
N GLN A 103 0.97 20.53 -16.74
CA GLN A 103 -0.04 21.61 -16.70
C GLN A 103 0.56 22.95 -16.30
N TRP A 104 1.57 22.93 -15.42
CA TRP A 104 2.24 24.14 -14.94
C TRP A 104 3.23 24.74 -15.93
N THR A 105 3.72 23.94 -16.90
CA THR A 105 4.70 24.36 -17.90
C THR A 105 4.11 24.50 -19.31
N GLY A 106 2.80 24.36 -19.45
CA GLY A 106 2.04 24.51 -20.69
C GLY A 106 1.32 25.84 -20.82
#